data_AF-A0A368GSZ4-F1
#
_entry.id   AF-A0A368GSZ4-F1
#
_cell.length_a   1.000
_cell.length_b   1.000
_cell.length_c   1.000
_cell.angle_alpha   90.00
_cell.angle_beta   90.00
_cell.angle_gamma   90.00
#
_symmetry.space_group_name_H-M   'P 1'
#
loop_
_entity.id
_entity.type
_entity.pdbx_description
1 polymer ?
#
loop_
_entity_poly.entity_id
_entity_poly.type
_entity_poly.pdbx_seq_one_letter_code
_entity_poly.pdbx_strand_id
1 'polypeptide(L)'
;MIAPDPKRASIVDLHRARYAPGDIAKRLDVNPRTVRRAISLFRDTDDIIGHPRSGRPRTVVVRKNVEIIRKRITRNPKRSMRKMAEDLKISDRSVRRIVHCELNCRSYRLQKCQALTSGNKRKRVQRCRALLARSADGRQLNFVFSDEKLFTVQASHNQQNDRTLSESMEKANKNGRLISKKAHPQSVMGSRSIGKTTLTMF
;
A
#
# COMPACT_ATOMS: atom_id res chain seq x y z
N MET A 1 -6.09 12.97 18.84
CA MET A 1 -6.00 13.27 20.28
C MET A 1 -7.03 14.34 20.57
N ILE A 2 -7.91 14.12 21.56
CA ILE A 2 -8.89 15.15 21.96
C ILE A 2 -8.12 16.10 22.89
N ALA A 3 -8.04 17.38 22.52
CA ALA A 3 -7.43 18.37 23.41
C ALA A 3 -8.24 18.41 24.73
N PRO A 4 -7.57 18.42 25.89
CA PRO A 4 -8.26 18.55 27.16
C PRO A 4 -9.03 19.88 27.16
N ASP A 5 -10.29 19.84 27.61
CA ASP A 5 -11.06 21.05 27.85
C ASP A 5 -10.27 21.92 28.84
N PRO A 6 -10.00 23.20 28.52
CA PRO A 6 -9.17 24.07 29.36
C PRO A 6 -9.71 24.18 30.80
N LYS A 7 -11.03 24.06 30.99
CA LYS A 7 -11.65 24.11 32.32
C LYS A 7 -11.41 22.83 33.13
N ARG A 8 -11.16 21.67 32.51
CA ARG A 8 -10.89 20.41 33.22
C ARG A 8 -9.53 20.42 33.93
N ALA A 9 -8.52 21.04 33.32
CA ALA A 9 -7.21 21.21 33.97
C ALA A 9 -7.37 22.04 35.27
N SER A 10 -8.04 23.18 35.18
CA SER A 10 -8.32 24.05 36.34
C SER A 10 -9.16 23.36 37.43
N ILE A 11 -10.12 22.51 37.06
CA ILE A 11 -10.89 21.71 38.04
C ILE A 11 -9.97 20.73 38.79
N VAL A 12 -9.06 20.05 38.08
CA VAL A 12 -8.12 19.10 38.68
C VAL A 12 -7.13 19.82 39.60
N ASP A 13 -6.62 20.98 39.19
CA ASP A 13 -5.70 21.78 40.00
C ASP A 13 -6.36 22.28 41.30
N LEU A 14 -7.60 22.77 41.22
CA LEU A 14 -8.36 23.18 42.41
C LEU A 14 -8.74 22.00 43.30
N HIS A 15 -9.01 20.82 42.73
CA HIS A 15 -9.22 19.60 43.50
C HIS A 15 -7.94 19.13 44.20
N ARG A 16 -6.76 19.24 43.56
CA ARG A 16 -5.45 19.00 44.18
C ARG A 16 -5.18 19.97 45.33
N ALA A 17 -5.58 21.23 45.18
CA ALA A 17 -5.55 22.26 46.22
C ALA A 17 -6.65 22.10 47.30
N ARG A 18 -7.38 20.97 47.32
CA ARG A 18 -8.37 20.59 48.35
C ARG A 18 -9.59 21.50 48.46
N TYR A 19 -9.92 22.27 47.43
CA TYR A 19 -11.18 23.02 47.39
C TYR A 19 -12.39 22.08 47.31
N ALA A 20 -13.49 22.44 47.99
CA ALA A 20 -14.72 21.67 47.90
C ALA A 20 -15.32 21.76 46.48
N PRO A 21 -15.92 20.68 45.94
CA PRO A 21 -16.46 20.67 44.57
C PRO A 21 -17.49 21.77 44.30
N GLY A 22 -18.23 22.21 45.32
CA GLY A 22 -19.19 23.33 45.22
C GLY A 22 -18.51 24.68 45.01
N ASP A 23 -17.37 24.91 45.66
CA ASP A 23 -16.61 26.16 45.54
C ASP A 23 -15.86 26.23 44.22
N ILE A 24 -15.36 25.09 43.75
CA ILE A 24 -14.78 24.96 42.40
C ILE A 24 -15.82 25.33 41.33
N ALA A 25 -17.05 24.83 41.48
CA ALA A 25 -18.13 25.11 40.55
C ALA A 25 -18.49 26.60 40.49
N LYS A 26 -18.55 27.27 41.65
CA LYS A 26 -18.79 28.72 41.75
C LYS A 26 -17.64 29.54 41.17
N ARG A 27 -16.39 29.16 41.46
CA ARG A 27 -15.19 29.91 41.05
C ARG A 27 -14.91 29.84 39.55
N LEU A 28 -15.20 28.71 38.92
CA LEU A 28 -14.98 28.49 37.49
C LEU A 28 -16.22 28.77 36.63
N ASP A 29 -17.35 29.11 37.26
CA ASP A 29 -18.67 29.22 36.63
C ASP A 29 -18.99 27.99 35.75
N VAL A 30 -18.98 26.82 36.40
CA VAL A 30 -19.22 25.52 35.75
C VAL A 30 -20.27 24.75 36.54
N ASN A 31 -21.16 24.04 35.83
CA ASN A 31 -22.15 23.19 36.47
C ASN A 31 -21.49 22.19 37.46
N PRO A 32 -21.95 22.12 38.73
CA PRO A 32 -21.40 21.21 39.75
C PRO A 32 -21.35 19.74 39.33
N ARG A 33 -22.27 19.30 38.44
CA ARG A 33 -22.26 17.94 37.88
C ARG A 33 -21.01 17.69 37.02
N THR A 34 -20.55 18.69 36.27
CA THR A 34 -19.33 18.61 35.46
C THR A 34 -18.09 18.51 36.34
N VAL A 35 -18.03 19.30 37.43
CA VAL A 35 -16.93 19.23 38.42
C VAL A 35 -16.85 17.85 39.05
N ARG A 36 -17.98 17.29 39.53
CA ARG A 36 -18.01 15.94 40.11
C ARG A 36 -17.61 14.86 39.11
N ARG A 37 -18.08 14.93 37.86
CA ARG A 37 -17.70 14.00 36.79
C ARG A 37 -16.21 14.08 36.47
N ALA A 38 -15.65 15.29 36.39
CA ALA A 38 -14.22 15.49 36.13
C ALA A 38 -13.36 14.93 37.27
N ILE A 39 -13.74 15.17 38.52
CA ILE A 39 -13.05 14.61 39.70
C ILE A 39 -13.14 13.09 39.74
N SER A 40 -14.29 12.50 39.45
CA SER A 40 -14.45 11.03 39.37
C SER A 40 -13.52 10.44 38.31
N LEU A 41 -13.55 10.98 37.09
CA LEU A 41 -12.67 10.52 36.00
C LEU A 41 -11.18 10.67 36.36
N PHE A 42 -10.82 11.76 37.04
CA PHE A 42 -9.45 11.97 37.53
C PHE A 42 -9.06 10.92 38.58
N ARG A 43 -9.94 10.56 39.51
CA ARG A 43 -9.67 9.48 40.49
C ARG A 43 -9.54 8.10 39.85
N ASP A 44 -10.30 7.85 38.78
CA ASP A 44 -10.33 6.54 38.12
C ASP A 44 -9.15 6.33 37.15
N THR A 45 -8.62 7.40 36.55
CA THR A 45 -7.65 7.31 35.45
C THR A 45 -6.35 8.08 35.68
N ASP A 46 -6.26 8.92 36.73
CA ASP A 46 -5.20 9.92 36.99
C ASP A 46 -4.91 10.90 35.84
N ASP A 47 -5.68 10.83 34.76
CA ASP A 47 -5.54 11.64 33.56
C ASP A 47 -6.57 12.78 33.51
N ILE A 48 -6.13 13.91 32.95
CA ILE A 48 -6.96 15.11 32.72
C ILE A 48 -7.79 14.96 31.42
N ILE A 49 -7.38 14.02 30.55
CA ILE A 49 -7.97 13.79 29.23
C ILE A 49 -9.22 12.92 29.38
N GLY A 50 -10.31 13.27 28.70
CA GLY A 50 -11.50 12.43 28.66
C GLY A 50 -11.27 11.13 27.88
N HIS A 51 -11.96 10.06 28.28
CA HIS A 51 -11.93 8.83 27.50
C HIS A 51 -12.35 9.07 26.05
N PRO A 52 -11.73 8.37 25.09
CA PRO A 52 -12.18 8.39 23.72
C PRO A 52 -13.63 7.89 23.67
N ARG A 53 -14.49 8.63 22.97
CA ARG A 53 -15.88 8.22 22.79
C ARG A 53 -15.93 6.90 22.02
N SER A 54 -16.78 5.97 22.46
CA SER A 54 -17.10 4.79 21.68
C SER A 54 -17.75 5.24 20.37
N GLY A 55 -17.10 4.92 19.25
CA GLY A 55 -17.64 5.18 17.93
C GLY A 55 -18.75 4.18 17.57
N ARG A 56 -19.39 4.38 16.41
CA ARG A 56 -20.34 3.41 15.86
C ARG A 56 -19.63 2.04 15.68
N PRO A 57 -20.24 0.93 16.14
CA PRO A 57 -19.65 -0.39 15.98
C PRO A 57 -19.47 -0.73 14.49
N ARG A 58 -18.34 -1.36 14.17
CA ARG A 58 -18.02 -1.79 12.80
C ARG A 58 -18.65 -3.16 12.55
N THR A 59 -19.64 -3.22 11.66
CA THR A 59 -20.37 -4.47 11.33
C THR A 59 -19.64 -5.35 10.31
N VAL A 60 -18.90 -4.74 9.39
CA VAL A 60 -18.27 -5.44 8.26
C VAL A 60 -16.77 -5.69 8.49
N VAL A 61 -16.07 -4.73 9.09
CA VAL A 61 -14.64 -4.82 9.40
C VAL A 61 -14.47 -5.57 10.72
N VAL A 62 -14.80 -6.86 10.69
CA VAL A 62 -14.72 -7.78 11.83
C VAL A 62 -13.56 -8.74 11.63
N ARG A 63 -12.93 -9.21 12.71
CA ARG A 63 -11.79 -10.14 12.67
C ARG A 63 -12.00 -11.32 11.73
N LYS A 64 -13.21 -11.91 11.72
CA LYS A 64 -13.59 -13.00 10.80
C LYS A 64 -13.40 -12.62 9.32
N ASN A 65 -13.92 -11.47 8.90
CA ASN A 65 -13.83 -11.03 7.51
C ASN A 65 -12.40 -10.64 7.13
N VAL A 66 -11.65 -10.04 8.05
CA VAL A 66 -10.22 -9.72 7.88
C VAL A 66 -9.42 -10.99 7.61
N GLU A 67 -9.65 -12.04 8.41
CA GLU A 67 -8.95 -13.32 8.29
C GLU A 67 -9.28 -14.04 6.97
N ILE A 68 -10.55 -14.01 6.54
CA ILE A 68 -10.96 -14.59 5.25
C ILE A 68 -10.28 -13.86 4.08
N ILE A 69 -10.27 -12.52 4.09
CA ILE A 69 -9.63 -11.73 3.03
C ILE A 69 -8.12 -11.95 3.04
N ARG A 70 -7.49 -12.01 4.21
CA ARG A 70 -6.06 -12.35 4.35
C ARG A 70 -5.75 -13.69 3.68
N LYS A 71 -6.48 -14.75 4.02
CA LYS A 71 -6.30 -16.08 3.42
C LYS A 71 -6.49 -16.06 1.89
N ARG A 72 -7.44 -15.29 1.38
CA ARG A 72 -7.67 -15.15 -0.07
C ARG A 72 -6.51 -14.47 -0.78
N ILE A 73 -5.95 -13.40 -0.19
CA ILE A 73 -4.77 -12.71 -0.72
C ILE A 73 -3.55 -13.63 -0.70
N THR A 74 -3.36 -14.39 0.39
CA THR A 74 -2.25 -15.34 0.49
C THR A 74 -2.34 -16.44 -0.58
N ARG A 75 -3.55 -16.97 -0.85
CA ARG A 75 -3.76 -17.97 -1.91
C ARG A 75 -3.57 -17.41 -3.31
N ASN A 76 -4.12 -16.23 -3.59
CA ASN A 76 -4.02 -15.59 -4.90
C ASN A 76 -3.90 -14.07 -4.74
N PRO A 77 -2.67 -13.52 -4.73
CA PRO A 77 -2.44 -12.09 -4.57
C PRO A 77 -2.88 -11.27 -5.79
N LYS A 78 -3.15 -11.91 -6.94
CA LYS A 78 -3.61 -11.24 -8.17
C LYS A 78 -5.14 -11.09 -8.22
N ARG A 79 -5.88 -11.62 -7.23
CA ARG A 79 -7.34 -11.55 -7.21
C ARG A 79 -7.81 -10.11 -7.01
N SER A 80 -8.77 -9.68 -7.83
CA SER A 80 -9.38 -8.35 -7.72
C SER A 80 -10.17 -8.20 -6.41
N MET A 81 -10.04 -7.02 -5.77
CA MET A 81 -10.83 -6.66 -4.59
C MET A 81 -12.33 -6.67 -4.87
N ARG A 82 -12.75 -6.30 -6.10
CA ARG A 82 -14.16 -6.34 -6.52
C ARG A 82 -14.71 -7.76 -6.49
N LYS A 83 -13.97 -8.72 -7.07
CA LYS A 83 -14.35 -10.15 -7.02
C LYS A 83 -14.43 -10.65 -5.58
N MET A 84 -13.47 -10.27 -4.73
CA MET A 84 -13.53 -10.64 -3.30
C MET A 84 -14.76 -10.07 -2.59
N ALA A 85 -15.17 -8.85 -2.94
CA ALA A 85 -16.36 -8.21 -2.39
C ALA A 85 -17.64 -8.94 -2.81
N GLU A 86 -17.75 -9.29 -4.09
CA GLU A 86 -18.86 -10.07 -4.65
C GLU A 86 -18.99 -11.44 -3.97
N ASP A 87 -17.90 -12.21 -3.88
CA ASP A 87 -17.92 -13.53 -3.23
C ASP A 87 -18.34 -13.47 -1.74
N LEU A 88 -18.01 -12.37 -1.05
CA LEU A 88 -18.30 -12.18 0.38
C LEU A 88 -19.64 -11.48 0.61
N LYS A 89 -20.33 -11.02 -0.46
CA LYS A 89 -21.53 -10.18 -0.39
C LYS A 89 -21.34 -8.95 0.48
N ILE A 90 -20.17 -8.33 0.37
CA ILE A 90 -19.77 -7.11 1.11
C ILE A 90 -19.53 -5.98 0.11
N SER A 91 -19.70 -4.73 0.54
CA SER A 91 -19.35 -3.59 -0.30
C SER A 91 -17.85 -3.52 -0.62
N ASP A 92 -17.53 -3.20 -1.89
CA ASP A 92 -16.15 -3.03 -2.39
C ASP A 92 -15.35 -2.00 -1.57
N ARG A 93 -16.00 -0.95 -1.06
CA ARG A 93 -15.39 0.04 -0.17
C ARG A 93 -14.92 -0.57 1.16
N SER A 94 -15.67 -1.51 1.72
CA SER A 94 -15.30 -2.18 2.97
C SER A 94 -14.15 -3.15 2.76
N VAL A 95 -14.13 -3.89 1.65
CA VAL A 95 -12.99 -4.73 1.28
C VAL A 95 -11.73 -3.89 1.11
N ARG A 96 -11.78 -2.76 0.39
CA ARG A 96 -10.64 -1.84 0.29
C ARG A 96 -10.16 -1.35 1.65
N ARG A 97 -11.08 -1.00 2.57
CA ARG A 97 -10.72 -0.59 3.93
C ARG A 97 -10.01 -1.72 4.68
N ILE A 98 -10.48 -2.94 4.59
CA ILE A 98 -9.82 -4.11 5.20
C ILE A 98 -8.43 -4.31 4.61
N VAL A 99 -8.30 -4.31 3.28
CA VAL A 99 -7.03 -4.54 2.60
C VAL A 99 -6.01 -3.45 2.95
N HIS A 100 -6.40 -2.17 2.91
CA HIS A 100 -5.47 -1.05 3.09
C HIS A 100 -5.23 -0.66 4.54
N CYS A 101 -6.24 -0.70 5.41
CA CYS A 101 -6.12 -0.22 6.80
C CYS A 101 -5.85 -1.34 7.80
N GLU A 102 -6.43 -2.53 7.61
CA GLU A 102 -6.30 -3.63 8.57
C GLU A 102 -5.18 -4.61 8.19
N LEU A 103 -4.99 -4.86 6.89
CA LEU A 103 -3.93 -5.74 6.37
C LEU A 103 -2.69 -4.99 5.89
N ASN A 104 -2.75 -3.66 5.79
CA ASN A 104 -1.67 -2.82 5.24
C ASN A 104 -1.17 -3.26 3.86
N CYS A 105 -2.01 -3.94 3.08
CA CYS A 105 -1.71 -4.37 1.73
C CYS A 105 -1.92 -3.24 0.73
N ARG A 106 -1.02 -3.14 -0.25
CA ARG A 106 -1.11 -2.22 -1.39
C ARG A 106 -1.17 -3.00 -2.69
N SER A 107 -1.72 -2.35 -3.70
CA SER A 107 -1.80 -2.90 -5.05
C SER A 107 -0.60 -2.43 -5.86
N TYR A 108 0.27 -3.38 -6.23
CA TYR A 108 1.44 -3.12 -7.04
C TYR A 108 1.18 -3.51 -8.50
N ARG A 109 1.57 -2.64 -9.42
CA ARG A 109 1.55 -2.93 -10.86
C ARG A 109 2.59 -3.99 -11.17
N LEU A 110 2.20 -4.92 -12.02
CA LEU A 110 3.12 -5.94 -12.49
C LEU A 110 4.10 -5.33 -13.51
N GLN A 111 5.38 -5.69 -13.40
CA GLN A 111 6.46 -5.16 -14.23
C GLN A 111 7.13 -6.28 -15.00
N LYS A 112 7.38 -6.03 -16.30
CA LYS A 112 8.19 -6.91 -17.13
C LYS A 112 9.66 -6.54 -16.94
N CYS A 113 10.48 -7.49 -16.52
CA CYS A 113 11.91 -7.30 -16.31
C CYS A 113 12.69 -8.38 -17.06
N GLN A 114 13.96 -8.15 -17.34
CA GLN A 114 14.84 -9.21 -17.85
C GLN A 114 15.24 -10.12 -16.67
N ALA A 115 15.16 -11.44 -16.84
CA ALA A 115 15.77 -12.36 -15.88
C ALA A 115 17.29 -12.19 -15.92
N LEU A 116 17.88 -11.64 -14.85
CA LEU A 116 19.32 -11.52 -14.71
C LEU A 116 19.83 -12.58 -13.73
N THR A 117 20.68 -13.48 -14.21
CA THR A 117 21.47 -14.38 -13.36
C THR A 117 22.53 -13.59 -12.58
N SER A 118 23.05 -14.16 -11.49
CA SER A 118 24.16 -13.58 -10.73
C SER A 118 25.38 -13.30 -11.61
N GLY A 119 25.71 -14.22 -12.52
CA GLY A 119 26.75 -14.04 -13.54
C GLY A 119 26.47 -12.86 -14.48
N ASN A 120 25.23 -12.73 -14.97
CA ASN A 120 24.83 -11.61 -15.82
C ASN A 120 24.96 -10.26 -15.08
N LYS A 121 24.57 -10.21 -13.80
CA LYS A 121 24.73 -9.00 -12.98
C LYS A 121 26.20 -8.59 -12.85
N ARG A 122 27.10 -9.54 -12.56
CA ARG A 122 28.55 -9.28 -12.49
C ARG A 122 29.11 -8.75 -13.82
N LYS A 123 28.81 -9.45 -14.92
CA LYS A 123 29.25 -9.04 -16.27
C LYS A 123 28.74 -7.64 -16.64
N ARG A 124 27.49 -7.32 -16.30
CA ARG A 124 26.92 -5.97 -16.54
C ARG A 124 27.69 -4.90 -15.79
N VAL A 125 27.95 -5.08 -14.49
CA VAL A 125 28.71 -4.11 -13.68
C VAL A 125 30.12 -3.92 -14.24
N GLN A 126 30.81 -5.01 -14.58
CA GLN A 126 32.15 -4.95 -15.18
C GLN A 126 32.15 -4.18 -16.51
N ARG A 127 31.21 -4.50 -17.42
CA ARG A 127 31.07 -3.80 -18.71
C ARG A 127 30.74 -2.32 -18.53
N CYS A 128 29.83 -1.97 -17.61
CA CYS A 128 29.50 -0.58 -17.32
C CYS A 128 30.71 0.19 -16.80
N ARG A 129 31.51 -0.39 -15.90
CA ARG A 129 32.75 0.25 -15.40
C ARG A 129 33.76 0.46 -16.52
N ALA A 130 33.98 -0.54 -17.38
CA ALA A 130 34.88 -0.43 -18.51
C ALA A 130 34.40 0.63 -19.53
N LEU A 131 33.09 0.73 -19.77
CA LEU A 131 32.51 1.70 -20.68
C LEU A 131 32.60 3.13 -20.11
N LEU A 132 32.38 3.29 -18.80
CA LEU A 132 32.60 4.56 -18.10
C LEU A 132 34.06 5.02 -18.19
N ALA A 133 35.02 4.13 -17.95
CA ALA A 133 36.45 4.45 -18.08
C ALA A 133 36.82 4.87 -19.52
N ARG A 134 36.31 4.17 -20.54
CA ARG A 134 36.53 4.55 -21.95
C ARG A 134 35.90 5.90 -22.32
N SER A 135 34.82 6.29 -21.63
CA SER A 135 34.13 7.56 -21.89
C SER A 135 34.72 8.78 -21.17
N ALA A 136 35.66 8.58 -20.23
CA ALA A 136 36.19 9.63 -19.37
C ALA A 136 36.89 10.76 -20.15
N ASP A 137 37.55 10.45 -21.27
CA ASP A 137 38.28 11.41 -22.10
C ASP A 137 37.39 12.17 -23.11
N GLY A 138 36.06 12.21 -22.91
CA GLY A 138 35.13 12.86 -23.86
C GLY A 138 34.93 12.10 -25.18
N ARG A 139 35.51 10.89 -25.33
CA ARG A 139 35.41 10.02 -26.53
C ARG A 139 34.04 9.36 -26.71
N GLN A 140 33.01 9.85 -26.03
CA GLN A 140 31.63 9.33 -26.07
C GLN A 140 31.05 9.42 -27.48
N LEU A 141 31.42 10.48 -28.22
CA LEU A 141 30.96 10.78 -29.57
C LEU A 141 31.46 9.79 -30.63
N ASN A 142 32.46 8.97 -30.30
CA ASN A 142 32.99 7.94 -31.20
C ASN A 142 32.27 6.59 -31.05
N PHE A 143 31.26 6.49 -30.18
CA PHE A 143 30.46 5.28 -30.06
C PHE A 143 29.34 5.27 -31.10
N VAL A 144 29.43 4.32 -32.04
CA VAL A 144 28.32 3.97 -32.92
C VAL A 144 27.61 2.76 -32.32
N PHE A 145 26.32 2.91 -32.03
CA PHE A 145 25.47 1.83 -31.55
C PHE A 145 24.51 1.40 -32.66
N SER A 146 24.46 0.10 -32.95
CA SER A 146 23.44 -0.53 -33.78
C SER A 146 22.61 -1.51 -32.93
N ASP A 147 21.32 -1.64 -33.25
CA ASP A 147 20.44 -2.62 -32.63
C ASP A 147 19.44 -3.14 -33.67
N GLU A 148 19.10 -4.42 -33.57
CA GLU A 148 18.09 -5.07 -34.39
C GLU A 148 16.86 -5.39 -33.53
N LYS A 149 15.67 -5.04 -34.01
CA LYS A 149 14.43 -5.18 -33.24
C LYS A 149 13.51 -6.24 -33.84
N LEU A 150 13.37 -7.36 -33.14
CA LEU A 150 12.41 -8.41 -33.46
C LEU A 150 11.04 -8.15 -32.81
N PHE A 151 9.96 -8.41 -33.56
CA PHE A 151 8.58 -8.36 -33.05
C PHE A 151 8.18 -9.74 -32.53
N THR A 152 7.77 -9.83 -31.26
CA THR A 152 7.53 -11.11 -30.56
C THR A 152 6.04 -11.27 -30.23
N VAL A 153 5.49 -12.47 -30.40
CA VAL A 153 4.06 -12.80 -30.19
C VAL A 153 3.79 -13.22 -28.72
N GLN A 154 4.43 -12.58 -27.74
CA GLN A 154 4.22 -12.95 -26.34
C GLN A 154 2.82 -12.59 -25.84
N ALA A 155 2.25 -13.43 -24.95
CA ALA A 155 1.03 -13.11 -24.21
C ALA A 155 1.10 -11.70 -23.60
N SER A 156 0.15 -10.86 -23.98
CA SER A 156 0.11 -9.46 -23.58
C SER A 156 -0.35 -9.36 -22.13
N HIS A 157 0.62 -9.26 -21.23
CA HIS A 157 0.32 -8.84 -19.88
C HIS A 157 -0.15 -7.38 -19.87
N ASN A 158 -1.35 -7.12 -19.35
CA ASN A 158 -1.94 -5.81 -19.31
C ASN A 158 -1.50 -5.06 -18.05
N GLN A 159 -0.48 -4.20 -18.21
CA GLN A 159 0.14 -3.45 -17.11
C GLN A 159 -0.83 -2.56 -16.33
N GLN A 160 -2.00 -2.22 -16.89
CA GLN A 160 -3.01 -1.41 -16.19
C GLN A 160 -3.82 -2.26 -15.19
N ASN A 161 -4.25 -3.45 -15.63
CA ASN A 161 -5.19 -4.29 -14.90
C ASN A 161 -4.51 -5.34 -14.03
N ASP A 162 -3.34 -5.81 -14.46
CA ASP A 162 -2.66 -6.88 -13.77
C ASP A 162 -1.82 -6.36 -12.60
N ARG A 163 -2.29 -6.68 -11.40
CA ARG A 163 -1.77 -6.14 -10.15
C ARG A 163 -1.68 -7.23 -9.09
N THR A 164 -0.74 -7.08 -8.18
CA THR A 164 -0.57 -7.97 -7.02
C THR A 164 -0.81 -7.19 -5.72
N LEU A 165 -1.57 -7.79 -4.81
CA LEU A 165 -1.77 -7.29 -3.45
C LEU A 165 -0.65 -7.81 -2.55
N SER A 166 0.03 -6.91 -1.85
CA SER A 166 1.07 -7.27 -0.89
C SER A 166 1.31 -6.16 0.12
N GLU A 167 1.83 -6.50 1.30
CA GLU A 167 2.22 -5.54 2.34
C GLU A 167 3.42 -4.69 1.87
N SER A 168 4.43 -5.33 1.28
CA SER A 168 5.68 -4.68 0.90
C SER A 168 6.04 -4.93 -0.57
N MET A 169 6.90 -4.08 -1.12
CA MET A 169 7.41 -4.23 -2.47
C MET A 169 8.21 -5.53 -2.65
N GLU A 170 9.00 -5.90 -1.65
CA GLU A 170 9.80 -7.13 -1.67
C GLU A 170 8.93 -8.39 -1.70
N LYS A 171 7.89 -8.42 -0.86
CA LYS A 171 6.91 -9.50 -0.82
C LYS A 171 6.12 -9.54 -2.13
N ALA A 172 5.79 -8.39 -2.73
CA ALA A 172 5.18 -8.33 -4.06
C ALA A 172 6.10 -8.91 -5.14
N ASN A 173 7.40 -8.61 -5.11
CA ASN A 173 8.39 -9.15 -6.04
C ASN A 173 8.47 -10.68 -5.94
N LYS A 174 8.50 -11.23 -4.71
CA LYS A 174 8.41 -12.68 -4.46
C LYS A 174 7.10 -13.28 -4.96
N ASN A 175 5.99 -12.55 -4.81
CA ASN A 175 4.65 -12.96 -5.25
C ASN A 175 4.40 -12.75 -6.77
N GLY A 176 5.45 -12.60 -7.58
CA GLY A 176 5.34 -12.54 -9.03
C GLY A 176 4.95 -11.19 -9.61
N ARG A 177 5.22 -10.07 -8.90
CA ARG A 177 5.16 -8.71 -9.49
C ARG A 177 6.18 -8.54 -10.62
N LEU A 178 7.33 -9.20 -10.55
CA LEU A 178 8.33 -9.13 -11.61
C LEU A 178 8.16 -10.35 -12.51
N ILE A 179 7.72 -10.11 -13.75
CA ILE A 179 7.69 -11.17 -14.77
C ILE A 179 8.96 -11.06 -15.60
N SER A 180 9.77 -12.12 -15.54
CA SER A 180 10.94 -12.25 -16.40
C SER A 180 10.55 -12.49 -17.84
N LYS A 181 11.06 -11.67 -18.76
CA LYS A 181 11.09 -12.01 -20.19
C LYS A 181 12.06 -13.18 -20.42
N LYS A 182 11.63 -14.20 -21.15
CA LYS A 182 12.54 -15.21 -21.73
C LYS A 182 13.35 -14.56 -22.85
N ALA A 183 14.64 -14.92 -22.95
CA ALA A 183 15.57 -14.33 -23.91
C ALA A 183 15.19 -14.61 -25.37
N HIS A 184 14.58 -15.76 -25.65
CA HIS A 184 14.16 -16.18 -27.00
C HIS A 184 12.67 -16.57 -26.98
N PRO A 185 11.76 -15.61 -27.14
CA PRO A 185 10.33 -15.90 -27.32
C PRO A 185 10.08 -16.46 -28.73
N GLN A 186 9.00 -17.21 -28.91
CA GLN A 186 8.51 -17.51 -30.27
C GLN A 186 8.26 -16.20 -31.03
N SER A 187 8.85 -16.13 -32.21
CA SER A 187 8.69 -15.08 -33.20
C SER A 187 8.04 -15.69 -34.44
N VAL A 188 7.09 -14.99 -35.03
CA VAL A 188 6.50 -15.35 -36.34
C VAL A 188 7.01 -14.33 -37.34
N MET A 189 7.56 -14.78 -38.47
CA MET A 189 7.91 -13.91 -39.57
C MET A 189 6.63 -13.59 -40.35
N GLY A 190 6.30 -12.31 -40.50
CA GLY A 190 5.19 -11.87 -41.33
C GLY A 190 5.62 -10.64 -42.13
N SER A 191 5.44 -10.68 -43.45
CA SER A 191 5.58 -9.50 -44.29
C SER A 191 4.32 -8.64 -44.17
N ARG A 192 4.51 -7.32 -44.08
CA ARG A 192 3.42 -6.34 -44.12
C ARG A 192 3.62 -5.50 -45.36
N SER A 193 2.92 -5.81 -46.45
CA SER A 193 2.75 -4.85 -47.53
C SER A 193 1.71 -3.81 -47.08
N ILE A 194 2.00 -2.53 -47.30
CA ILE A 194 1.08 -1.43 -47.00
C ILE A 194 -0.02 -1.47 -48.07
N GLY A 195 -1.06 -2.26 -47.83
CA GLY A 195 -2.23 -2.40 -48.69
C GLY A 195 -3.27 -3.29 -48.00
N LYS A 196 -4.54 -2.87 -48.02
CA LYS A 196 -5.63 -3.56 -47.33
C LYS A 196 -5.92 -4.93 -47.97
N THR A 197 -5.31 -6.02 -47.47
CA THR A 197 -5.89 -7.38 -47.52
C THR A 197 -5.18 -8.37 -46.58
N THR A 198 -5.90 -9.46 -46.30
CA THR A 198 -5.73 -10.51 -45.29
C THR A 198 -4.32 -11.09 -45.07
N LEU A 199 -3.98 -11.26 -43.79
CA LEU A 199 -2.82 -12.00 -43.28
C LEU A 199 -2.91 -13.49 -43.68
N THR A 200 -2.01 -13.96 -44.54
CA THR A 200 -1.69 -15.38 -44.69
C THR A 200 -0.48 -15.72 -43.81
N MET A 201 -0.63 -16.77 -43.00
CA MET A 201 0.43 -17.31 -42.12
C MET A 201 1.08 -18.50 -42.85
N PHE A 202 2.41 -18.51 -42.94
CA PHE A 202 3.20 -19.69 -43.30
C PHE A 202 3.69 -20.39 -42.04
#